data_AF-A0AAE3NAL0-F1
#
_entry.id   AF-A0AAE3NAL0-F1
#
_cell.length_a   1.000
_cell.length_b   1.000
_cell.length_c   1.000
_cell.angle_alpha   90.00
_cell.angle_beta   90.00
_cell.angle_gamma   90.00
#
_symmetry.space_group_name_H-M   'P 1'
#
loop_
_entity.id
_entity.type
_entity.pdbx_description
1 polymer ?
#
loop_
_entity_poly.entity_id
_entity_poly.type
_entity_poly.pdbx_seq_one_letter_code
_entity_poly.pdbx_strand_id
1 'polypeptide(L)'
;MTRDTALFIDADNVTAALADEAMRQLRKAGAAVSIRRAYGGDEKLGGMKDMLRRHAFKAFINHGKGTTDVALVVDVMDLLHAGALPDEVTIASSDADFAALAVRLREAGIRTVCFAHRQKSDEPALGRVYDEVVYDDMVLPVPAGVPASATMASVPAPVAPPVAVAKVPAPAPAPGSTEDVEQVRRILAVFPKWLPNTVRQLNQLGAPLRDAKIKTGNRPLHELFRKSPSFFKVMPATGPAKQVKLLQRPPAH
;
A
#
# COMPACT_ATOMS: atom_id res chain seq x y z
N MET A 1 -28.34 -13.14 -17.85
CA MET A 1 -27.37 -13.93 -17.07
C MET A 1 -26.82 -13.04 -15.98
N THR A 2 -26.88 -13.48 -14.72
CA THR A 2 -26.30 -12.74 -13.60
C THR A 2 -24.78 -12.80 -13.75
N ARG A 3 -24.10 -11.65 -13.71
CA ARG A 3 -22.64 -11.59 -13.77
C ARG A 3 -22.07 -12.30 -12.54
N ASP A 4 -21.14 -13.23 -12.70
CA ASP A 4 -20.43 -13.88 -11.58
C ASP A 4 -18.99 -13.38 -11.49
N THR A 5 -18.44 -13.25 -10.28
CA THR A 5 -17.08 -12.75 -10.03
C THR A 5 -16.43 -13.46 -8.85
N ALA A 6 -15.12 -13.59 -8.90
CA ALA A 6 -14.32 -14.02 -7.76
C ALA A 6 -13.70 -12.80 -7.07
N LEU A 7 -13.84 -12.68 -5.75
CA LEU A 7 -13.25 -11.60 -4.96
C LEU A 7 -12.12 -12.10 -4.08
N PHE A 8 -10.92 -11.55 -4.31
CA PHE A 8 -9.70 -11.80 -3.55
C PHE A 8 -9.27 -10.52 -2.82
N ILE A 9 -9.15 -10.61 -1.49
CA ILE A 9 -8.78 -9.48 -0.63
C ILE A 9 -7.33 -9.63 -0.17
N ASP A 10 -6.55 -8.58 -0.39
CA ASP A 10 -5.22 -8.42 0.20
C ASP A 10 -5.33 -7.59 1.50
N ALA A 11 -5.44 -8.28 2.62
CA ALA A 11 -5.68 -7.69 3.94
C ALA A 11 -4.50 -6.84 4.45
N ASP A 12 -3.31 -6.96 3.85
CA ASP A 12 -2.17 -6.14 4.22
C ASP A 12 -2.27 -4.73 3.60
N ASN A 13 -2.90 -4.64 2.42
CA ASN A 13 -3.01 -3.40 1.65
C ASN A 13 -4.38 -2.71 1.76
N VAL A 14 -5.44 -3.42 2.17
CA VAL A 14 -6.79 -2.83 2.31
C VAL A 14 -7.35 -2.89 3.73
N THR A 15 -8.28 -1.98 4.02
CA THR A 15 -9.01 -1.96 5.29
C THR A 15 -10.26 -2.81 5.24
N ALA A 16 -10.77 -3.22 6.42
CA ALA A 16 -12.05 -3.91 6.53
C ALA A 16 -13.20 -3.11 5.87
N ALA A 17 -13.19 -1.79 6.01
CA ALA A 17 -14.18 -0.91 5.40
C ALA A 17 -14.14 -0.93 3.87
N LEU A 18 -12.95 -0.89 3.26
CA LEU A 18 -12.82 -1.00 1.80
C LEU A 18 -13.31 -2.35 1.28
N ALA A 19 -12.97 -3.43 1.99
CA ALA A 19 -13.41 -4.78 1.62
C ALA A 19 -14.93 -4.97 1.74
N ASP A 20 -15.54 -4.47 2.82
CA ASP A 20 -17.00 -4.48 3.01
C ASP A 20 -17.70 -3.67 1.90
N GLU A 21 -17.11 -2.53 1.54
CA GLU A 21 -17.59 -1.68 0.45
C GLU A 21 -17.48 -2.36 -0.92
N ALA A 22 -16.36 -3.04 -1.21
CA ALA A 22 -16.20 -3.81 -2.43
C ALA A 22 -17.30 -4.87 -2.57
N MET A 23 -17.57 -5.63 -1.51
CA MET A 23 -18.69 -6.58 -1.45
C MET A 23 -20.04 -5.91 -1.69
N ARG A 24 -20.27 -4.73 -1.10
CA ARG A 24 -21.52 -3.98 -1.27
C ARG A 24 -21.73 -3.51 -2.69
N GLN A 25 -20.69 -2.97 -3.33
CA GLN A 25 -20.75 -2.47 -4.71
C GLN A 25 -20.97 -3.60 -5.71
N LEU A 26 -20.24 -4.73 -5.56
CA LEU A 26 -20.45 -5.91 -6.40
C LEU A 26 -21.89 -6.41 -6.32
N ARG A 27 -22.45 -6.52 -5.10
CA ARG A 27 -23.86 -6.90 -4.91
C ARG A 27 -24.83 -5.89 -5.52
N LYS A 28 -24.57 -4.59 -5.37
CA LYS A 28 -25.39 -3.52 -5.94
C LYS A 28 -25.37 -3.54 -7.47
N ALA A 29 -24.25 -3.90 -8.07
CA ALA A 29 -24.11 -4.10 -9.51
C ALA A 29 -24.76 -5.41 -10.00
N GLY A 30 -25.40 -6.19 -9.11
CA GLY A 30 -26.04 -7.45 -9.45
C GLY A 30 -25.06 -8.60 -9.68
N ALA A 31 -23.79 -8.45 -9.26
CA ALA A 31 -22.81 -9.52 -9.39
C ALA A 31 -23.03 -10.59 -8.30
N ALA A 32 -23.08 -11.85 -8.72
CA ALA A 32 -22.84 -12.98 -7.84
C ALA A 32 -21.35 -13.02 -7.50
N VAL A 33 -21.01 -13.27 -6.24
CA VAL A 33 -19.61 -13.41 -5.80
C VAL A 33 -19.41 -14.84 -5.32
N SER A 34 -19.01 -15.73 -6.24
CA SER A 34 -18.92 -17.18 -6.03
C SER A 34 -17.69 -17.59 -5.22
N ILE A 35 -16.55 -16.91 -5.43
CA ILE A 35 -15.31 -17.15 -4.68
C ILE A 35 -15.02 -15.91 -3.82
N ARG A 36 -14.79 -16.13 -2.52
CA ARG A 36 -14.51 -15.07 -1.53
C ARG A 36 -13.33 -15.48 -0.67
N ARG A 37 -12.15 -14.91 -0.93
CA ARG A 37 -10.92 -15.25 -0.22
C ARG A 37 -10.21 -14.00 0.26
N ALA A 38 -9.59 -14.08 1.44
CA ALA A 38 -8.80 -13.00 2.01
C ALA A 38 -7.45 -13.53 2.48
N TYR A 39 -6.38 -12.81 2.18
CA TYR A 39 -5.00 -13.19 2.45
C TYR A 39 -4.34 -12.11 3.29
N GLY A 40 -3.54 -12.51 4.27
CA GLY A 40 -2.74 -11.56 5.04
C GLY A 40 -2.29 -12.15 6.38
N GLY A 41 -1.54 -11.34 7.11
CA GLY A 41 -1.04 -11.75 8.43
C GLY A 41 -2.18 -11.95 9.43
N ASP A 42 -1.94 -12.76 10.46
CA ASP A 42 -2.92 -13.06 11.51
C ASP A 42 -3.52 -11.79 12.16
N GLU A 43 -2.69 -10.78 12.42
CA GLU A 43 -3.15 -9.49 12.95
C GLU A 43 -4.11 -8.77 11.98
N LYS A 44 -3.80 -8.75 10.68
CA LYS A 44 -4.60 -8.06 9.67
C LYS A 44 -5.93 -8.75 9.43
N LEU A 45 -5.91 -10.07 9.26
CA LEU A 45 -7.12 -10.88 9.13
C LEU A 45 -7.96 -10.85 10.42
N GLY A 46 -7.32 -10.85 11.59
CA GLY A 46 -7.97 -10.66 12.88
C GLY A 46 -8.73 -9.34 12.97
N GLY A 47 -8.14 -8.25 12.48
CA GLY A 47 -8.79 -6.94 12.38
C GLY A 47 -9.98 -6.87 11.41
N MET A 48 -10.10 -7.83 10.48
CA MET A 48 -11.19 -7.91 9.50
C MET A 48 -12.23 -9.00 9.83
N LYS A 49 -12.08 -9.71 10.95
CA LYS A 49 -12.81 -10.94 11.29
C LYS A 49 -14.33 -10.83 11.17
N ASP A 50 -14.92 -9.74 11.64
CA ASP A 50 -16.37 -9.56 11.59
C ASP A 50 -16.88 -9.35 10.16
N MET A 51 -16.15 -8.59 9.34
CA MET A 51 -16.45 -8.42 7.91
C MET A 51 -16.31 -9.76 7.17
N LEU A 52 -15.21 -10.48 7.40
CA LEU A 52 -14.96 -11.78 6.75
C LEU A 52 -16.08 -12.77 7.10
N ARG A 53 -16.52 -12.82 8.36
CA ARG A 53 -17.64 -13.67 8.81
C ARG A 53 -18.97 -13.25 8.18
N ARG A 54 -19.30 -11.96 8.20
CA ARG A 54 -20.53 -11.39 7.64
C ARG A 54 -20.70 -11.74 6.16
N HIS A 55 -19.60 -11.76 5.42
CA HIS A 55 -19.60 -12.02 3.98
C HIS A 55 -19.16 -13.44 3.60
N ALA A 56 -18.92 -14.32 4.58
CA ALA A 56 -18.49 -15.70 4.39
C ALA A 56 -17.19 -15.84 3.55
N PHE A 57 -16.18 -15.03 3.86
CA PHE A 57 -14.85 -15.16 3.28
C PHE A 57 -14.07 -16.33 3.91
N LYS A 58 -13.34 -17.06 3.07
CA LYS A 58 -12.29 -17.97 3.53
C LYS A 58 -11.01 -17.18 3.74
N ALA A 59 -10.46 -17.22 4.96
CA ALA A 59 -9.21 -16.55 5.30
C ALA A 59 -8.01 -17.49 5.06
N PHE A 60 -6.92 -16.93 4.53
CA PHE A 60 -5.64 -17.59 4.29
C PHE A 60 -4.56 -16.80 5.03
N ILE A 61 -4.20 -17.31 6.22
CA ILE A 61 -3.16 -16.72 7.05
C ILE A 61 -1.80 -17.10 6.46
N ASN A 62 -0.93 -16.11 6.31
CA ASN A 62 0.45 -16.35 5.93
C ASN A 62 1.40 -16.07 7.11
N HIS A 63 2.48 -16.84 7.18
CA HIS A 63 3.42 -16.81 8.31
C HIS A 63 4.74 -16.09 8.00
N GLY A 64 4.78 -15.28 6.93
CA GLY A 64 5.98 -14.57 6.48
C GLY A 64 5.68 -13.17 5.95
N LYS A 65 6.53 -12.20 6.30
CA LYS A 65 6.41 -10.82 5.81
C LYS A 65 6.53 -10.77 4.29
N GLY A 66 5.53 -10.22 3.60
CA GLY A 66 5.53 -10.09 2.15
C GLY A 66 5.29 -11.40 1.40
N THR A 67 4.62 -12.38 2.03
CA THR A 67 4.19 -13.62 1.34
C THR A 67 2.72 -13.58 0.93
N THR A 68 2.01 -12.50 1.26
CA THR A 68 0.56 -12.33 1.03
C THR A 68 0.27 -12.33 -0.46
N ASP A 69 1.01 -11.52 -1.21
CA ASP A 69 0.84 -11.37 -2.65
C ASP A 69 1.12 -12.68 -3.38
N VAL A 70 2.19 -13.38 -2.97
CA VAL A 70 2.54 -14.69 -3.54
C VAL A 70 1.46 -15.73 -3.26
N ALA A 71 0.94 -15.79 -2.02
CA ALA A 71 -0.12 -16.74 -1.66
C ALA A 71 -1.41 -16.47 -2.46
N LEU A 72 -1.78 -15.20 -2.63
CA LEU A 72 -2.93 -14.80 -3.44
C LEU A 72 -2.71 -15.18 -4.91
N VAL A 73 -1.56 -14.82 -5.48
CA VAL A 73 -1.23 -15.10 -6.89
C VAL A 73 -1.25 -16.60 -7.17
N VAL A 74 -0.61 -17.41 -6.33
CA VAL A 74 -0.60 -18.88 -6.49
C VAL A 74 -2.02 -19.43 -6.49
N ASP A 75 -2.85 -19.01 -5.54
CA ASP A 75 -4.21 -19.52 -5.41
C ASP A 75 -5.13 -19.10 -6.58
N VAL A 76 -5.01 -17.87 -7.07
CA VAL A 76 -5.74 -17.42 -8.26
C VAL A 76 -5.30 -18.20 -9.49
N MET A 77 -3.99 -18.42 -9.66
CA MET A 77 -3.46 -19.19 -10.79
C MET A 77 -3.85 -20.66 -10.73
N ASP A 78 -3.94 -21.26 -9.54
CA ASP A 78 -4.43 -22.63 -9.38
C ASP A 78 -5.92 -22.73 -9.77
N LEU A 79 -6.74 -21.77 -9.35
CA LEU A 79 -8.15 -21.70 -9.75
C LEU A 79 -8.31 -21.49 -11.25
N LEU A 80 -7.44 -20.68 -11.87
CA LEU A 80 -7.42 -20.46 -13.31
C LEU A 80 -7.18 -21.77 -14.06
N HIS A 81 -6.10 -22.48 -13.71
CA HIS A 81 -5.74 -23.72 -14.41
C HIS A 81 -6.70 -24.88 -14.11
N ALA A 82 -7.39 -24.85 -12.97
CA ALA A 82 -8.47 -25.78 -12.67
C ALA A 82 -9.78 -25.49 -13.44
N GLY A 83 -9.86 -24.37 -14.18
CA GLY A 83 -11.10 -23.95 -14.86
C GLY A 83 -12.21 -23.54 -13.88
N ALA A 84 -11.83 -23.12 -12.67
CA ALA A 84 -12.76 -22.82 -11.58
C ALA A 84 -13.00 -21.31 -11.39
N LEU A 85 -12.23 -20.44 -12.07
CA LEU A 85 -12.50 -19.00 -12.05
C LEU A 85 -13.71 -18.65 -12.92
N PRO A 86 -14.56 -17.72 -12.47
CA PRO A 86 -15.58 -17.12 -13.32
C PRO A 86 -14.94 -16.16 -14.35
N ASP A 87 -15.76 -15.62 -15.25
CA ASP A 87 -15.34 -14.69 -16.32
C ASP A 87 -14.83 -13.31 -15.81
N GLU A 88 -14.76 -13.14 -14.49
CA GLU A 88 -14.53 -11.89 -13.78
C GLU A 88 -13.74 -12.16 -12.50
N VAL A 89 -12.60 -11.48 -12.33
CA VAL A 89 -11.81 -11.51 -11.10
C VAL A 89 -11.68 -10.10 -10.55
N THR A 90 -12.11 -9.95 -9.31
CA THR A 90 -11.97 -8.74 -8.52
C THR A 90 -10.86 -8.91 -7.49
N ILE A 91 -9.88 -8.00 -7.50
CA ILE A 91 -8.82 -7.93 -6.50
C ILE A 91 -9.01 -6.66 -5.68
N ALA A 92 -9.09 -6.79 -4.35
CA ALA A 92 -9.05 -5.64 -3.45
C ALA A 92 -7.62 -5.47 -2.94
N SER A 93 -6.85 -4.63 -3.61
CA SER A 93 -5.50 -4.20 -3.21
C SER A 93 -5.21 -2.80 -3.74
N SER A 94 -4.36 -2.05 -3.03
CA SER A 94 -3.84 -0.76 -3.50
C SER A 94 -2.44 -0.89 -4.12
N ASP A 95 -1.89 -2.11 -4.15
CA ASP A 95 -0.58 -2.39 -4.72
C ASP A 95 -0.65 -2.69 -6.22
N ALA A 96 0.35 -2.24 -6.97
CA ALA A 96 0.48 -2.50 -8.40
C ALA A 96 1.21 -3.83 -8.69
N ASP A 97 1.73 -4.51 -7.67
CA ASP A 97 2.50 -5.76 -7.81
C ASP A 97 1.70 -6.93 -8.43
N PHE A 98 0.37 -6.85 -8.44
CA PHE A 98 -0.52 -7.82 -9.11
C PHE A 98 -0.61 -7.62 -10.64
N ALA A 99 0.15 -6.71 -11.24
CA ALA A 99 0.05 -6.41 -12.66
C ALA A 99 0.27 -7.62 -13.58
N ALA A 100 1.25 -8.48 -13.26
CA ALA A 100 1.50 -9.69 -14.02
C ALA A 100 0.31 -10.68 -13.94
N LEU A 101 -0.34 -10.76 -12.77
CA LEU A 101 -1.52 -11.60 -12.59
C LEU A 101 -2.70 -11.07 -13.43
N ALA A 102 -2.96 -9.76 -13.38
CA ALA A 102 -4.04 -9.15 -14.16
C ALA A 102 -3.84 -9.33 -15.68
N VAL A 103 -2.61 -9.16 -16.18
CA VAL A 103 -2.28 -9.46 -17.58
C VAL A 103 -2.59 -10.93 -17.90
N ARG A 104 -2.15 -11.85 -17.05
CA ARG A 104 -2.34 -13.30 -17.28
C ARG A 104 -3.82 -13.71 -17.28
N LEU A 105 -4.64 -13.10 -16.44
CA LEU A 105 -6.10 -13.30 -16.39
C LEU A 105 -6.77 -12.78 -17.67
N ARG A 106 -6.39 -11.58 -18.14
CA ARG A 106 -6.94 -11.03 -19.39
C ARG A 106 -6.56 -11.85 -20.62
N GLU A 107 -5.33 -12.38 -20.67
CA GLU A 107 -4.92 -13.34 -21.71
C GLU A 107 -5.78 -14.61 -21.72
N ALA A 108 -6.33 -14.99 -20.57
CA ALA A 108 -7.26 -16.10 -20.44
C ALA A 108 -8.72 -15.70 -20.72
N GLY A 109 -8.98 -14.46 -21.14
CA GLY A 109 -10.33 -13.95 -21.41
C GLY A 109 -11.11 -13.54 -20.17
N ILE A 110 -10.47 -13.47 -19.00
CA ILE A 110 -11.12 -13.10 -17.73
C ILE A 110 -11.01 -11.59 -17.54
N ARG A 111 -12.14 -10.93 -17.27
CA ARG A 111 -12.18 -9.50 -16.95
C ARG A 111 -11.61 -9.26 -15.56
N THR A 112 -10.88 -8.17 -15.40
CA THR A 112 -10.15 -7.82 -14.18
C THR A 112 -10.64 -6.51 -13.57
N VAL A 113 -10.99 -6.54 -12.29
CA VAL A 113 -11.44 -5.37 -11.51
C VAL A 113 -10.55 -5.19 -10.31
N CYS A 114 -10.19 -3.94 -10.01
CA CYS A 114 -9.43 -3.60 -8.82
C CYS A 114 -10.23 -2.68 -7.89
N PHE A 115 -10.32 -3.02 -6.61
CA PHE A 115 -10.78 -2.10 -5.55
C PHE A 115 -9.58 -1.59 -4.77
N ALA A 116 -9.38 -0.27 -4.75
CA ALA A 116 -8.15 0.31 -4.24
C ALA A 116 -8.41 1.60 -3.42
N HIS A 117 -7.53 1.90 -2.48
CA HIS A 117 -7.53 3.19 -1.80
C HIS A 117 -6.87 4.23 -2.71
N ARG A 118 -7.58 5.30 -3.13
CA ARG A 118 -7.01 6.28 -4.08
C ARG A 118 -5.69 6.86 -3.58
N GLN A 119 -5.62 7.21 -2.29
CA GLN A 119 -4.45 7.85 -1.69
C GLN A 119 -3.24 6.94 -1.53
N LYS A 120 -3.43 5.62 -1.55
CA LYS A 120 -2.36 4.62 -1.38
C LYS A 120 -1.96 3.95 -2.69
N SER A 121 -2.64 4.30 -3.78
CA SER A 121 -2.47 3.67 -5.08
C SER A 121 -1.72 4.56 -6.06
N ASP A 122 -1.01 3.94 -7.00
CA ASP A 122 -0.58 4.61 -8.24
C ASP A 122 -1.70 4.46 -9.28
N GLU A 123 -2.60 5.44 -9.34
CA GLU A 123 -3.80 5.41 -10.19
C GLU A 123 -3.48 5.20 -11.69
N PRO A 124 -2.48 5.90 -12.29
CA PRO A 124 -2.03 5.60 -13.64
C PRO A 124 -1.54 4.16 -13.84
N ALA A 125 -0.87 3.56 -12.86
CA ALA A 125 -0.39 2.19 -12.96
C ALA A 125 -1.56 1.19 -12.92
N LEU A 126 -2.47 1.31 -11.94
CA LEU A 126 -3.62 0.42 -11.82
C LEU A 126 -4.55 0.52 -13.04
N GLY A 127 -4.82 1.74 -13.53
CA GLY A 127 -5.71 1.96 -14.67
C GLY A 127 -5.19 1.40 -16.01
N ARG A 128 -3.89 1.11 -16.13
CA ARG A 128 -3.31 0.42 -17.31
C ARG A 128 -3.42 -1.10 -17.20
N VAL A 129 -3.51 -1.59 -15.97
CA VAL A 129 -3.37 -3.01 -15.62
C VAL A 129 -4.73 -3.70 -15.54
N TYR A 130 -5.73 -3.04 -14.97
CA TYR A 130 -7.06 -3.60 -14.78
C TYR A 130 -8.04 -3.04 -15.81
N ASP A 131 -9.09 -3.81 -16.13
CA ASP A 131 -10.15 -3.34 -17.02
C ASP A 131 -11.05 -2.30 -16.35
N GLU A 132 -11.12 -2.34 -15.02
CA GLU A 132 -11.81 -1.35 -14.20
C GLU A 132 -11.11 -1.18 -12.85
N VAL A 133 -11.00 0.06 -12.38
CA VAL A 133 -10.49 0.37 -11.04
C VAL A 133 -11.54 1.20 -10.30
N VAL A 134 -11.90 0.75 -9.10
CA VAL A 134 -12.87 1.37 -8.22
C VAL A 134 -12.15 1.89 -6.98
N TYR A 135 -12.36 3.16 -6.68
CA TYR A 135 -11.72 3.84 -5.55
C TYR A 135 -12.69 4.14 -4.41
N ASP A 136 -12.13 4.30 -3.22
CA ASP A 136 -12.83 4.59 -1.96
C ASP A 136 -13.46 5.99 -1.86
N ASP A 137 -13.12 6.92 -2.74
CA ASP A 137 -13.62 8.29 -2.73
C ASP A 137 -14.83 8.53 -3.66
N MET A 138 -15.25 7.53 -4.44
CA MET A 138 -16.60 7.48 -5.03
C MET A 138 -17.68 7.05 -4.03
N VAL A 139 -17.32 6.98 -2.74
CA VAL A 139 -18.14 6.47 -1.64
C VAL A 139 -18.63 7.64 -0.80
N LEU A 140 -19.95 7.86 -0.75
CA LEU A 140 -20.56 8.72 0.26
C LEU A 140 -20.35 8.08 1.64
N PRO A 141 -20.02 8.85 2.68
CA PRO A 141 -19.83 8.32 4.02
C PRO A 141 -21.13 7.69 4.52
N VAL A 142 -21.08 6.42 4.92
CA VAL A 142 -22.18 5.79 5.66
C VAL A 142 -22.19 6.38 7.07
N PRO A 143 -23.31 6.95 7.55
CA PRO A 143 -23.36 7.55 8.87
C PRO A 143 -23.21 6.46 9.94
N ALA A 144 -22.22 6.62 10.82
CA ALA A 144 -22.05 5.77 11.99
C ALA A 144 -23.11 6.11 13.05
N GLY A 145 -23.99 5.16 13.33
CA GLY A 145 -24.85 5.11 14.53
C GLY A 145 -25.27 3.64 14.72
N VAL A 146 -25.30 3.04 15.91
CA VAL A 146 -25.47 3.54 17.30
C VAL A 146 -24.86 2.50 18.30
N PRO A 147 -24.87 2.66 19.66
CA PRO A 147 -23.71 2.42 20.54
C PRO A 147 -23.95 1.40 21.69
N ALA A 148 -22.91 1.11 22.51
CA ALA A 148 -22.96 0.76 23.95
C ALA A 148 -21.52 0.42 24.45
N SER A 149 -20.77 1.34 25.06
CA SER A 149 -20.72 1.73 26.50
C SER A 149 -20.08 0.70 27.44
N ALA A 150 -18.84 0.99 27.91
CA ALA A 150 -18.46 1.04 29.33
C ALA A 150 -17.00 1.52 29.53
N THR A 151 -16.86 2.83 29.83
CA THR A 151 -15.94 3.53 30.77
C THR A 151 -14.56 2.96 31.18
N MET A 152 -13.51 3.79 31.07
CA MET A 152 -12.99 4.62 32.17
C MET A 152 -11.97 5.72 31.74
N ALA A 153 -12.27 6.96 32.16
CA ALA A 153 -11.46 8.16 32.51
C ALA A 153 -10.10 8.45 31.78
N SER A 154 -10.03 9.50 30.95
CA SER A 154 -9.68 10.94 31.20
C SER A 154 -8.16 11.19 31.28
N VAL A 155 -7.55 12.19 30.60
CA VAL A 155 -7.64 13.66 30.77
C VAL A 155 -7.12 14.36 29.47
N PRO A 156 -7.50 15.63 29.16
CA PRO A 156 -7.53 16.19 27.80
C PRO A 156 -6.43 17.25 27.50
N ALA A 157 -6.27 17.62 26.22
CA ALA A 157 -5.87 18.95 25.73
C ALA A 157 -5.78 18.94 24.17
N PRO A 158 -5.67 20.08 23.48
CA PRO A 158 -6.71 21.07 23.22
C PRO A 158 -6.99 21.23 21.71
N VAL A 159 -8.06 21.97 21.41
CA VAL A 159 -8.50 22.38 20.07
C VAL A 159 -7.47 23.31 19.41
N ALA A 160 -7.20 23.10 18.12
CA ALA A 160 -6.60 24.12 17.24
C ALA A 160 -7.55 24.43 16.05
N PRO A 161 -7.67 25.70 15.61
CA PRO A 161 -8.63 26.17 14.61
C PRO A 161 -8.19 25.95 13.14
N PRO A 162 -9.07 26.24 12.13
CA PRO A 162 -8.86 25.92 10.71
C PRO A 162 -8.05 26.98 9.92
N VAL A 163 -8.08 26.88 8.58
CA VAL A 163 -7.47 27.67 7.47
C VAL A 163 -5.97 27.39 7.17
N ALA A 164 -5.48 27.31 5.92
CA ALA A 164 -5.97 27.75 4.61
C ALA A 164 -5.34 26.96 3.43
N VAL A 165 -5.94 27.16 2.26
CA VAL A 165 -5.65 26.61 0.92
C VAL A 165 -4.37 27.19 0.29
N ALA A 166 -3.83 26.47 -0.71
CA ALA A 166 -2.83 26.79 -1.74
C ALA A 166 -1.49 26.03 -1.54
N LYS A 167 -0.80 25.48 -2.54
CA LYS A 167 -0.75 25.75 -3.99
C LYS A 167 -0.12 24.53 -4.68
N VAL A 168 -0.49 24.29 -5.94
CA VAL A 168 0.16 23.34 -6.87
C VAL A 168 1.69 23.57 -6.92
N PRO A 169 2.51 22.51 -7.07
CA PRO A 169 3.76 22.67 -7.79
C PRO A 169 3.94 21.62 -8.90
N ALA A 170 4.11 22.14 -10.12
CA ALA A 170 4.94 21.54 -11.18
C ALA A 170 6.39 22.09 -11.04
N PRO A 171 7.37 21.68 -11.86
CA PRO A 171 7.82 20.35 -12.28
C PRO A 171 9.16 19.97 -11.55
N ALA A 172 9.74 18.81 -11.87
CA ALA A 172 10.94 18.23 -11.24
C ALA A 172 12.16 19.19 -11.13
N PRO A 173 12.95 19.17 -10.03
CA PRO A 173 14.20 19.91 -9.94
C PRO A 173 15.39 19.13 -10.53
N ALA A 174 16.25 19.87 -11.22
CA ALA A 174 17.56 19.45 -11.75
C ALA A 174 18.51 18.92 -10.63
N PRO A 175 19.58 18.17 -10.98
CA PRO A 175 20.37 17.43 -10.00
C PRO A 175 21.08 18.37 -9.02
N GLY A 176 21.10 17.96 -7.73
CA GLY A 176 21.83 18.65 -6.67
C GLY A 176 23.33 18.75 -6.95
N SER A 177 24.05 19.50 -6.12
CA SER A 177 25.49 19.75 -6.31
C SER A 177 26.27 18.43 -6.48
N THR A 178 27.35 18.43 -7.25
CA THR A 178 28.16 17.24 -7.57
C THR A 178 28.65 16.53 -6.29
N GLU A 179 28.86 17.28 -5.22
CA GLU A 179 29.22 16.76 -3.89
C GLU A 179 28.05 16.03 -3.19
N ASP A 180 26.82 16.51 -3.32
CA ASP A 180 25.62 15.87 -2.76
C ASP A 180 25.36 14.50 -3.43
N VAL A 181 25.54 14.43 -4.76
CA VAL A 181 25.37 13.20 -5.54
C VAL A 181 26.41 12.15 -5.13
N GLU A 182 27.66 12.55 -4.94
CA GLU A 182 28.74 11.66 -4.49
C GLU A 182 28.53 11.18 -3.04
N GLN A 183 28.02 12.06 -2.17
CA GLN A 183 27.64 11.67 -0.81
C GLN A 183 26.50 10.65 -0.78
N VAL A 184 25.47 10.84 -1.63
CA VAL A 184 24.36 9.88 -1.80
C VAL A 184 24.88 8.53 -2.30
N ARG A 185 25.81 8.53 -3.26
CA ARG A 185 26.45 7.29 -3.77
C ARG A 185 27.17 6.52 -2.67
N ARG A 186 27.95 7.21 -1.83
CA ARG A 186 28.64 6.57 -0.69
C ARG A 186 27.67 5.96 0.31
N ILE A 187 26.57 6.66 0.63
CA ILE A 187 25.51 6.13 1.49
C ILE A 187 24.89 4.86 0.87
N LEU A 188 24.57 4.88 -0.42
CA LEU A 188 23.98 3.75 -1.11
C LEU A 188 24.94 2.58 -1.33
N ALA A 189 26.26 2.82 -1.38
CA ALA A 189 27.28 1.78 -1.43
C ALA A 189 27.31 0.93 -0.15
N VAL A 190 26.98 1.51 1.01
CA VAL A 190 26.83 0.77 2.28
C VAL A 190 25.56 -0.09 2.29
N PHE A 191 24.56 0.30 1.49
CA PHE A 191 23.27 -0.40 1.40
C PHE A 191 22.95 -0.81 -0.05
N PRO A 192 23.70 -1.74 -0.66
CA PRO A 192 23.54 -2.10 -2.07
C PRO A 192 22.14 -2.68 -2.39
N LYS A 193 21.51 -3.32 -1.40
CA LYS A 193 20.14 -3.85 -1.46
C LYS A 193 19.05 -2.81 -1.15
N TRP A 194 19.38 -1.53 -0.97
CA TRP A 194 18.38 -0.49 -0.76
C TRP A 194 17.82 -0.04 -2.12
N LEU A 195 16.62 -0.53 -2.44
CA LEU A 195 15.94 -0.26 -3.71
C LEU A 195 15.24 1.11 -3.69
N PRO A 196 15.10 1.78 -4.85
CA PRO A 196 14.26 2.97 -4.98
C PRO A 196 12.84 2.70 -4.46
N ASN A 197 12.19 3.76 -3.96
CA ASN A 197 10.87 3.73 -3.35
C ASN A 197 10.70 2.87 -2.09
N THR A 198 11.77 2.34 -1.50
CA THR A 198 11.70 1.57 -0.25
C THR A 198 12.09 2.40 0.98
N VAL A 199 11.44 2.10 2.11
CA VAL A 199 11.60 2.79 3.39
C VAL A 199 12.54 2.00 4.31
N ARG A 200 13.41 2.71 5.03
CA ARG A 200 14.23 2.16 6.11
C ARG A 200 14.06 2.96 7.40
N GLN A 201 14.19 2.29 8.53
CA GLN A 201 14.17 2.93 9.84
C GLN A 201 15.51 3.63 10.09
N LEU A 202 15.46 4.87 10.59
CA LEU A 202 16.63 5.69 10.80
C LEU A 202 17.58 5.08 11.87
N ASN A 203 17.03 4.38 12.86
CA ASN A 203 17.79 3.69 13.90
C ASN A 203 18.64 2.52 13.37
N GLN A 204 18.26 1.91 12.24
CA GLN A 204 18.99 0.80 11.60
C GLN A 204 20.10 1.28 10.66
N LEU A 205 20.11 2.56 10.30
CA LEU A 205 21.07 3.15 9.38
C LEU A 205 22.30 3.73 10.10
N GLY A 206 22.17 4.05 11.39
CA GLY A 206 23.20 4.74 12.17
C GLY A 206 24.49 3.93 12.36
N ALA A 207 24.41 2.64 12.71
CA ALA A 207 25.60 1.82 12.94
C ALA A 207 26.37 1.53 11.63
N PRO A 208 25.73 1.07 10.53
CA PRO A 208 26.45 0.77 9.29
C PRO A 208 27.10 2.00 8.64
N LEU A 209 26.50 3.18 8.77
CA LEU A 209 27.08 4.42 8.25
C LEU A 209 28.31 4.88 9.04
N ARG A 210 28.33 4.64 10.36
CA ARG A 210 29.50 4.92 11.21
C ARG A 210 30.66 3.97 10.90
N ASP A 211 30.37 2.68 10.72
CA ASP A 211 31.38 1.66 10.38
C ASP A 211 32.02 1.94 9.02
N ALA A 212 31.25 2.45 8.06
CA ALA A 212 31.72 2.91 6.76
C ALA A 212 32.46 4.27 6.78
N LYS A 213 32.70 4.85 7.97
CA LYS A 213 33.31 6.18 8.18
C LYS A 213 32.59 7.31 7.45
N ILE A 214 31.30 7.16 7.14
CA ILE A 214 30.47 8.21 6.56
C ILE A 214 30.10 9.17 7.69
N LYS A 215 30.80 10.31 7.73
CA LYS A 215 30.70 11.32 8.79
C LYS A 215 29.27 11.89 8.86
N THR A 216 28.46 11.32 9.74
CA THR A 216 27.41 12.07 10.43
C THR A 216 28.13 12.66 11.63
N GLY A 217 28.37 13.98 11.68
CA GLY A 217 29.02 14.61 12.82
C GLY A 217 28.16 14.52 14.09
N ASN A 218 28.20 15.52 14.97
CA ASN A 218 27.27 15.62 16.10
C ASN A 218 25.81 15.93 15.70
N ARG A 219 25.46 15.71 14.42
CA ARG A 219 24.17 16.04 13.82
C ARG A 219 23.30 14.79 13.73
N PRO A 220 21.99 14.90 13.95
CA PRO A 220 21.10 13.75 13.88
C PRO A 220 20.98 13.24 12.44
N LEU A 221 20.88 11.93 12.28
CA LEU A 221 20.95 11.26 10.98
C LEU A 221 19.87 11.71 9.98
N HIS A 222 18.74 12.21 10.45
CA HIS A 222 17.69 12.74 9.59
C HIS A 222 18.07 14.05 8.88
N GLU A 223 18.98 14.85 9.44
CA GLU A 223 19.49 16.05 8.79
C GLU A 223 20.34 15.71 7.57
N LEU A 224 21.11 14.61 7.63
CA LEU A 224 21.91 14.12 6.51
C LEU A 224 21.02 13.81 5.30
N PHE A 225 19.90 13.13 5.53
CA PHE A 225 18.96 12.78 4.47
C PHE A 225 18.12 13.97 3.99
N ARG A 226 17.83 14.94 4.86
CA ARG A 226 17.13 16.18 4.48
C ARG A 226 17.95 17.09 3.55
N LYS A 227 19.29 16.99 3.57
CA LYS A 227 20.16 17.73 2.64
C LYS A 227 20.02 17.29 1.19
N SER A 228 19.56 16.06 0.96
CA SER A 228 19.42 15.48 -0.38
C SER A 228 17.96 15.11 -0.67
N PRO A 229 17.03 16.08 -0.69
CA PRO A 229 15.59 15.82 -0.84
C PRO A 229 15.24 15.20 -2.19
N SER A 230 16.08 15.39 -3.21
CA SER A 230 15.93 14.75 -4.52
C SER A 230 16.13 13.24 -4.48
N PHE A 231 16.83 12.72 -3.47
CA PHE A 231 17.14 11.29 -3.34
C PHE A 231 16.48 10.66 -2.12
N PHE A 232 16.25 11.41 -1.05
CA PHE A 232 15.72 10.87 0.20
C PHE A 232 14.54 11.68 0.73
N LYS A 233 13.53 10.98 1.24
CA LYS A 233 12.39 11.57 1.94
C LYS A 233 12.34 11.07 3.38
N VAL A 234 12.56 11.97 4.33
CA VAL A 234 12.50 11.67 5.78
C VAL A 234 11.06 11.75 6.28
N MET A 235 10.66 10.80 7.13
CA MET A 235 9.30 10.70 7.66
C MET A 235 9.30 10.45 9.19
N PRO A 236 8.36 11.05 9.94
CA PRO A 236 7.40 12.07 9.52
C PRO A 236 8.07 13.41 9.14
N ALA A 237 7.42 14.22 8.30
CA ALA A 237 7.97 15.50 7.81
C ALA A 237 8.16 16.52 8.95
N THR A 238 7.30 16.46 9.96
CA THR A 238 7.31 17.31 11.15
C THR A 238 7.31 16.42 12.40
N GLY A 239 8.14 16.74 13.39
CA GLY A 239 8.36 15.91 14.60
C GLY A 239 9.57 14.98 14.51
N PRO A 240 9.71 14.00 15.42
CA PRO A 240 10.88 13.13 15.48
C PRO A 240 10.90 12.20 14.26
N ALA A 241 11.85 12.44 13.36
CA ALA A 241 12.07 11.63 12.17
C ALA A 241 12.43 10.18 12.55
N LYS A 242 11.61 9.22 12.11
CA LYS A 242 11.79 7.78 12.41
C LYS A 242 12.26 6.98 11.19
N GLN A 243 11.94 7.46 9.99
CA GLN A 243 12.08 6.71 8.74
C GLN A 243 12.68 7.57 7.63
N VAL A 244 13.30 6.91 6.66
CA VAL A 244 13.76 7.51 5.42
C VAL A 244 13.41 6.62 4.23
N LYS A 245 12.78 7.21 3.22
CA LYS A 245 12.47 6.58 1.93
C LYS A 245 13.53 7.01 0.92
N LEU A 246 14.09 6.06 0.18
CA LEU A 246 14.90 6.35 -1.01
C LEU A 246 13.93 6.65 -2.16
N LEU A 247 14.02 7.81 -2.79
CA LEU A 247 13.15 8.20 -3.91
C LEU A 247 13.71 7.71 -5.25
N GLN A 248 15.00 7.94 -5.49
CA GLN A 248 15.67 7.58 -6.73
C GLN A 248 17.16 7.34 -6.47
N ARG A 249 17.83 6.62 -7.37
CA ARG A 249 19.29 6.45 -7.33
C ARG A 249 19.95 7.53 -8.20
N PRO A 250 21.14 8.02 -7.82
CA PRO A 250 21.91 8.89 -8.69
C PRO A 250 22.29 8.16 -10.00
N PRO A 251 22.31 8.86 -11.14
CA PRO A 251 22.67 8.28 -12.43
C PRO A 251 24.06 7.65 -12.38
N ALA A 252 24.26 6.53 -13.09
CA ALA A 252 25.57 5.92 -13.26
C ALA A 252 26.45 6.85 -14.13
N HIS A 253 27.74 6.96 -13.81
CA HIS A 253 28.73 7.57 -14.73
C HIS A 253 29.05 6.61 -15.86
#